data_AF-A0AB73ALA3-F1
#
_entry.id   AF-A0AB73ALA3-F1
#
_cell.length_a   1.000
_cell.length_b   1.000
_cell.length_c   1.000
_cell.angle_alpha   90.00
_cell.angle_beta   90.00
_cell.angle_gamma   90.00
#
_symmetry.space_group_name_H-M   'P 1'
#
loop_
_entity.id
_entity.type
_entity.pdbx_description
1 polymer ?
#
loop_
_entity_poly.entity_id
_entity_poly.type
_entity_poly.pdbx_seq_one_letter_code
_entity_poly.pdbx_strand_id
1 'polypeptide(L)'
;MEKDIQRINVYTAIEQMKRLSQEGETFSLSFRKYDRQRHSGGDTVRLNHARLRPKASDEEIENASYKLFLVDTDTGRAINCWQILVTSFNGIKTYV
;
A
#
# COMPACT_ATOMS: atom_id res chain seq x y z
N MET A 1 23.24 19.52 8.92
CA MET A 1 23.30 18.41 7.96
C MET A 1 21.90 17.88 7.76
N GLU A 2 21.20 18.34 6.71
CA GLU A 2 19.99 17.65 6.26
C GLU A 2 20.42 16.27 5.76
N LYS A 3 19.99 15.21 6.45
CA LYS A 3 20.04 13.87 5.86
C LYS A 3 19.18 13.93 4.62
N ASP A 4 19.77 13.68 3.46
CA ASP A 4 19.03 13.45 2.23
C ASP A 4 17.96 12.40 2.52
N ILE A 5 16.70 12.84 2.63
CA ILE A 5 15.61 11.93 2.93
C ILE A 5 15.40 11.15 1.64
N GLN A 6 15.90 9.93 1.59
CA GLN A 6 15.62 9.02 0.48
C GLN A 6 14.09 8.88 0.36
N ARG A 7 13.56 9.24 -0.81
CA ARG A 7 12.15 9.08 -1.16
C ARG A 7 12.03 8.18 -2.38
N ILE A 8 10.89 7.52 -2.51
CA ILE A 8 10.58 6.65 -3.65
C ILE A 8 9.26 7.08 -4.28
N ASN A 9 9.20 7.08 -5.62
CA ASN A 9 7.94 7.33 -6.29
C ASN A 9 6.94 6.20 -5.97
N VAL A 10 5.68 6.54 -5.71
CA VAL A 10 4.66 5.58 -5.29
C VAL A 10 4.47 4.46 -6.32
N TYR A 11 4.55 4.77 -7.62
CA TYR A 11 4.41 3.78 -8.67
C TYR A 11 5.62 2.83 -8.71
N THR A 12 6.83 3.36 -8.52
CA THR A 12 8.04 2.52 -8.38
C THR A 12 7.96 1.62 -7.15
N ALA A 13 7.46 2.13 -6.02
CA ALA A 13 7.24 1.32 -4.83
C ALA A 13 6.23 0.20 -5.09
N ILE A 14 5.13 0.47 -5.79
CA ILE A 14 4.12 -0.52 -6.14
C ILE A 14 4.68 -1.62 -7.05
N GLU A 15 5.51 -1.30 -8.03
CA GLU A 15 6.17 -2.33 -8.85
C GLU A 15 7.08 -3.24 -8.00
N GLN A 16 7.79 -2.67 -7.02
CA GLN A 16 8.57 -3.48 -6.08
C GLN A 16 7.68 -4.35 -5.17
N MET A 17 6.55 -3.82 -4.69
CA MET A 17 5.57 -4.61 -3.92
C MET A 17 5.04 -5.80 -4.73
N LYS A 18 4.76 -5.61 -6.02
CA LYS A 18 4.32 -6.68 -6.94
C LYS A 18 5.38 -7.77 -7.06
N ARG A 19 6.62 -7.36 -7.33
CA ARG A 19 7.75 -8.29 -7.46
C ARG A 19 7.95 -9.11 -6.18
N LEU A 20 8.05 -8.46 -5.02
CA LEU A 20 8.22 -9.14 -3.73
C LEU A 20 7.07 -10.13 -3.47
N SER A 21 5.83 -9.74 -3.76
CA SER A 21 4.68 -10.63 -3.57
C SER A 21 4.72 -11.85 -4.48
N GLN A 22 5.16 -11.69 -5.73
CA GLN A 22 5.32 -12.79 -6.69
C GLN A 22 6.45 -13.75 -6.28
N GLU A 23 7.52 -13.22 -5.69
CA GLU A 23 8.64 -14.00 -5.13
C GLU A 23 8.26 -14.68 -3.81
N GLY A 24 7.05 -14.45 -3.29
CA GLY A 24 6.63 -14.98 -1.99
C GLY A 24 7.29 -14.28 -0.82
N GLU A 25 7.89 -13.11 -1.02
CA GLU A 25 8.47 -12.28 0.03
C GLU A 25 7.40 -11.37 0.66
N THR A 26 7.74 -10.75 1.79
CA THR A 26 6.86 -9.76 2.45
C THR A 26 7.51 -8.38 2.43
N PHE A 27 6.69 -7.34 2.57
CA PHE A 27 7.17 -5.97 2.70
C PHE A 27 6.42 -5.21 3.79
N SER A 28 7.02 -4.14 4.27
CA SER A 28 6.35 -3.20 5.16
C SER A 28 5.83 -1.99 4.38
N LEU A 29 4.67 -1.49 4.77
CA LEU A 29 4.14 -0.23 4.25
C LEU A 29 3.30 0.49 5.30
N SER A 30 3.19 1.80 5.13
CA SER A 30 2.22 2.61 5.85
C SER A 30 1.37 3.41 4.89
N PHE A 31 0.08 3.55 5.18
CA PHE A 31 -0.85 4.30 4.35
C PHE A 31 -1.90 5.00 5.21
N ARG A 32 -2.51 6.06 4.67
CA ARG A 32 -3.61 6.76 5.34
C ARG A 32 -4.93 6.06 5.07
N LYS A 33 -5.76 5.90 6.10
CA LYS A 33 -7.17 5.58 5.90
C LYS A 33 -7.87 6.77 5.24
N TYR A 34 -8.81 6.45 4.37
CA TYR A 34 -9.73 7.43 3.80
C TYR A 34 -11.14 6.84 3.78
N ASP A 35 -12.05 7.50 4.46
CA ASP A 35 -13.47 7.21 4.39
C ASP A 35 -14.08 8.05 3.27
N ARG A 36 -14.48 7.39 2.18
CA ARG A 36 -15.06 8.05 1.01
C ARG A 36 -16.45 8.60 1.29
N GLN A 37 -17.26 7.95 2.13
CA GLN A 37 -18.63 8.41 2.43
C GLN A 37 -18.61 9.68 3.29
N ARG A 38 -17.69 9.72 4.25
CA ARG A 38 -17.55 10.86 5.17
C ARG A 38 -16.59 11.94 4.66
N HIS A 39 -15.96 11.73 3.51
CA HIS A 39 -14.91 12.60 2.96
C HIS A 39 -13.82 12.96 3.99
N SER A 40 -13.46 12.00 4.83
CA SER A 40 -12.56 12.22 5.96
C SER A 40 -11.36 11.30 5.90
N GLY A 41 -10.19 11.87 6.15
CA GLY A 41 -8.98 11.09 6.42
C GLY A 41 -9.08 10.42 7.80
N GLY A 42 -8.42 9.29 7.95
CA GLY A 42 -8.29 8.61 9.23
C GLY A 42 -6.85 8.35 9.63
N ASP A 43 -6.69 7.47 10.61
CA ASP A 43 -5.39 7.07 11.12
C ASP A 43 -4.49 6.45 10.04
N THR A 44 -3.19 6.57 10.27
CA THR A 44 -2.21 5.79 9.52
C THR A 44 -2.32 4.33 9.90
N VAL A 45 -2.44 3.45 8.91
CA VAL A 45 -2.24 2.01 9.05
C VAL A 45 -0.78 1.71 8.74
N ARG A 46 -0.17 0.84 9.55
CA ARG A 46 1.15 0.28 9.29
C ARG A 46 1.04 -1.24 9.27
N LEU A 47 1.57 -1.86 8.23
CA LEU A 47 1.74 -3.30 8.12
C LEU A 47 3.24 -3.59 8.06
N ASN A 48 3.72 -4.52 8.89
CA ASN A 48 5.13 -4.89 8.90
C ASN A 48 5.41 -6.02 7.91
N HIS A 49 4.49 -6.98 7.77
CA HIS A 49 4.60 -8.08 6.82
C HIS A 49 3.33 -8.13 5.96
N ALA A 50 3.41 -7.53 4.77
CA ALA A 50 2.32 -7.49 3.81
C ALA A 50 2.69 -8.20 2.51
N ARG A 51 1.68 -8.75 1.83
CA ARG A 51 1.75 -9.19 0.43
C ARG A 51 0.57 -8.64 -0.36
N LEU A 52 0.76 -8.47 -1.66
CA LEU A 52 -0.35 -8.23 -2.57
C LEU A 52 -1.12 -9.53 -2.82
N ARG A 53 -2.44 -9.41 -2.83
CA ARG A 53 -3.41 -10.43 -3.25
C ARG A 53 -3.78 -10.21 -4.72
N PRO A 54 -4.37 -11.22 -5.38
CA PRO A 54 -4.99 -11.04 -6.68
C PRO A 54 -5.90 -9.82 -6.71
N LYS A 55 -5.73 -9.01 -7.75
CA LYS A 55 -6.51 -7.79 -7.95
C LYS A 55 -7.92 -8.18 -8.37
N ALA A 56 -8.93 -7.57 -7.75
CA ALA A 56 -10.30 -7.64 -8.26
C ALA A 56 -10.44 -6.81 -9.55
N SER A 57 -11.39 -7.15 -10.41
CA SER A 57 -11.71 -6.34 -11.57
C SER A 57 -12.48 -5.07 -11.19
N ASP A 58 -12.52 -4.07 -12.07
CA ASP A 58 -13.30 -2.84 -11.81
C ASP A 58 -14.81 -3.11 -11.89
N GLU A 59 -15.23 -4.16 -12.57
CA GLU A 59 -16.61 -4.66 -12.58
C GLU A 59 -17.00 -5.26 -11.22
N GLU A 60 -16.07 -5.93 -10.54
CA GLU A 60 -16.28 -6.53 -9.21
C GLU A 60 -16.21 -5.49 -8.09
N ILE A 61 -15.25 -4.57 -8.17
CA ILE A 61 -15.01 -3.55 -7.15
C ILE A 61 -14.72 -2.22 -7.84
N GLU A 62 -15.60 -1.23 -7.62
CA GLU A 62 -15.43 0.12 -8.15
C GLU A 62 -14.01 0.66 -7.85
N ASN A 63 -13.31 1.13 -8.88
CA ASN A 63 -11.96 1.70 -8.78
C ASN A 63 -10.89 0.72 -8.26
N ALA A 64 -11.06 -0.59 -8.44
CA ALA A 64 -10.05 -1.60 -8.12
C ALA A 64 -8.69 -1.30 -8.77
N SER A 65 -8.66 -0.70 -9.96
CA SER A 65 -7.45 -0.26 -10.64
C SER A 65 -6.60 0.75 -9.88
N TYR A 66 -7.21 1.51 -8.98
CA TYR A 66 -6.52 2.50 -8.15
C TYR A 66 -6.26 2.01 -6.71
N LYS A 67 -6.54 0.72 -6.45
CA LYS A 67 -6.38 0.09 -5.14
C LYS A 67 -5.28 -0.96 -5.14
N LEU A 68 -4.67 -1.15 -3.98
CA LEU A 68 -3.83 -2.27 -3.61
C LEU A 68 -4.67 -3.20 -2.75
N PHE A 69 -4.69 -4.48 -3.13
CA PHE A 69 -5.33 -5.55 -2.37
C PHE A 69 -4.22 -6.23 -1.56
N LEU A 70 -4.21 -6.00 -0.26
CA LEU A 70 -3.15 -6.46 0.64
C LEU A 70 -3.67 -7.58 1.54
N VAL A 71 -2.75 -8.41 2.02
CA VAL A 71 -2.93 -9.27 3.17
C VAL A 71 -1.82 -8.96 4.18
N ASP A 72 -2.21 -8.74 5.43
CA ASP A 72 -1.28 -8.77 6.56
C ASP A 72 -0.98 -10.23 6.88
N THR A 73 0.25 -10.67 6.64
CA THR A 73 0.63 -12.07 6.82
C THR A 73 0.80 -12.45 8.28
N ASP A 74 0.91 -11.49 9.19
CA ASP A 74 0.97 -11.76 10.63
C ASP A 74 -0.41 -12.16 11.17
N THR A 75 -1.48 -11.57 10.63
CA THR A 75 -2.85 -11.76 11.12
C THR A 75 -3.76 -12.50 10.14
N GLY A 76 -3.32 -12.71 8.90
CA GLY A 76 -4.13 -13.22 7.78
C GLY A 76 -5.18 -12.21 7.28
N ARG A 77 -5.20 -10.98 7.79
CA ARG A 77 -6.27 -10.02 7.49
C ARG A 77 -6.13 -9.44 6.08
N ALA A 78 -7.20 -9.55 5.30
CA ALA A 78 -7.33 -8.86 4.03
C ALA A 78 -7.62 -7.35 4.23
N ILE A 79 -6.88 -6.50 3.52
CA ILE A 79 -6.98 -5.04 3.61
C ILE A 79 -6.90 -4.44 2.21
N ASN A 80 -7.63 -3.36 1.95
CA ASN A 80 -7.53 -2.61 0.70
C ASN A 80 -7.02 -1.19 0.99
N CYS A 81 -6.15 -0.69 0.12
CA CYS A 81 -5.54 0.64 0.23
C CYS A 81 -5.61 1.35 -1.12
N TRP A 82 -5.93 2.65 -1.15
CA TRP A 82 -5.74 3.44 -2.36
C TRP A 82 -4.25 3.62 -2.63
N GLN A 83 -3.80 3.43 -3.87
CA GLN A 83 -2.38 3.49 -4.24
C GLN A 83 -1.75 4.82 -3.81
N ILE A 84 -2.45 5.93 -4.06
CA ILE A 84 -1.97 7.29 -3.74
C ILE A 84 -1.87 7.58 -2.23
N LEU A 85 -2.48 6.76 -1.38
CA LEU A 85 -2.46 6.95 0.07
C LEU A 85 -1.31 6.21 0.75
N VAL A 86 -0.49 5.48 0.00
CA VAL A 86 0.76 4.92 0.51
C VAL A 86 1.70 6.08 0.87
N THR A 87 2.16 6.07 2.12
CA THR A 87 3.02 7.12 2.71
C THR A 87 4.45 6.64 2.93
N SER A 88 4.65 5.32 3.04
CA SER A 88 5.98 4.73 3.12
C SER A 88 5.98 3.28 2.62
N PHE A 89 7.09 2.85 2.04
CA PHE A 89 7.37 1.48 1.65
C PHE A 89 8.76 1.09 2.17
N ASN A 90 8.85 -0.01 2.93
CA ASN A 90 10.11 -0.48 3.55
C ASN A 90 10.90 0.61 4.29
N GLY A 91 10.17 1.47 5.02
CA GLY A 91 10.74 2.59 5.76
C GLY A 91 11.10 3.83 4.93
N ILE A 92 11.01 3.75 3.60
CA ILE A 92 11.27 4.86 2.67
C ILE A 92 9.98 5.64 2.45
N LYS A 93 10.01 6.97 2.60
CA LYS A 93 8.84 7.82 2.35
C LYS A 93 8.51 7.85 0.86
N THR A 94 7.22 7.78 0.54
CA THR A 94 6.75 7.86 -0.85
C THR A 94 6.48 9.30 -1.28
N TYR A 95 6.57 9.56 -2.58
CA TYR A 95 6.04 10.76 -3.24
C TYR A 95 5.25 10.35 -4.49
N VAL A 96 4.40 11.25 -4.99
CA VAL A 96 3.63 11.06 -6.22
C VAL A 96 4.34 11.75 -7.36
#